data_AF-A0A927YSG6-F1
#
_entry.id   AF-A0A927YSG6-F1
#
_cell.length_a   1.000
_cell.length_b   1.000
_cell.length_c   1.000
_cell.angle_alpha   90.00
_cell.angle_beta   90.00
_cell.angle_gamma   90.00
#
_symmetry.space_group_name_H-M   'P 1'
#
loop_
_entity.id
_entity.type
_entity.pdbx_description
1 polymer ?
#
loop_
_entity_poly.entity_id
_entity_poly.type
_entity_poly.pdbx_seq_one_letter_code
_entity_poly.pdbx_strand_id
1 'polypeptide(L)'
;MAANQFTAKVNARQIIFTLEFKNIFLSRYEQGDTSVEIFESCGYDTEILGRTRIYGFARRLRELVESGRPLTEDYPNAKAKVPENIDYNTMPSQLSVSAMQRELTYLRQQVEFLKKLTELDNDGKPRR
;
A
#
# COMPACT_ATOMS: atom_id res chain seq x y z
N MET A 1 -23.30 3.43 -13.83
CA MET A 1 -21.84 3.65 -13.81
C MET A 1 -21.20 2.28 -13.60
N ALA A 2 -20.55 1.75 -14.64
CA ALA A 2 -19.91 0.44 -14.58
C ALA A 2 -18.86 0.43 -13.46
N ALA A 3 -18.90 -0.57 -12.58
CA ALA A 3 -17.92 -0.72 -11.53
C ALA A 3 -16.57 -1.10 -12.16
N ASN A 4 -15.64 -0.15 -12.21
CA ASN A 4 -14.27 -0.44 -12.65
C ASN A 4 -13.66 -1.46 -11.67
N GLN A 5 -13.04 -2.53 -12.18
CA GLN A 5 -12.38 -3.57 -11.39
C GLN A 5 -11.32 -3.03 -10.41
N PHE A 6 -10.79 -1.84 -10.69
CA PHE A 6 -9.79 -1.15 -9.88
C PHE A 6 -10.39 -0.26 -8.78
N THR A 7 -11.72 -0.21 -8.67
CA THR A 7 -12.43 0.56 -7.65
C THR A 7 -12.93 -0.38 -6.55
N ALA A 8 -12.35 -0.28 -5.36
CA ALA A 8 -12.77 -1.06 -4.20
C ALA A 8 -14.08 -0.54 -3.59
N LYS A 9 -14.20 0.79 -3.44
CA LYS A 9 -15.40 1.42 -2.87
C LYS A 9 -15.55 2.86 -3.32
N VAL A 10 -16.78 3.28 -3.58
CA VAL A 10 -17.12 4.69 -3.85
C VAL A 10 -17.96 5.22 -2.70
N ASN A 11 -17.52 6.31 -2.10
CA ASN A 11 -18.29 7.10 -1.13
C ASN A 11 -18.62 8.47 -1.75
N ALA A 12 -19.62 9.17 -1.23
CA ALA A 12 -20.02 10.51 -1.72
C ALA A 12 -18.86 11.52 -1.77
N ARG A 13 -17.80 11.32 -0.96
CA ARG A 13 -16.64 12.21 -0.88
C ARG A 13 -15.38 11.68 -1.59
N GLN A 14 -15.27 10.37 -1.82
CA GLN A 14 -14.00 9.75 -2.20
C GLN A 14 -14.16 8.40 -2.90
N ILE A 15 -13.17 8.07 -3.73
CA ILE A 15 -13.02 6.77 -4.39
C ILE A 15 -11.86 6.04 -3.72
N ILE A 16 -12.10 4.82 -3.29
CA ILE A 16 -11.10 3.90 -2.73
C ILE A 16 -10.69 2.96 -3.86
N PHE A 17 -9.40 2.95 -4.17
CA PHE A 17 -8.80 2.11 -5.19
C PHE A 17 -8.25 0.82 -4.60
N THR A 18 -8.28 -0.26 -5.38
CA THR A 18 -7.69 -1.56 -4.99
C THR A 18 -6.17 -1.48 -4.87
N LEU A 19 -5.56 -2.44 -4.17
CA LEU A 19 -4.10 -2.54 -4.06
C LEU A 19 -3.46 -2.77 -5.42
N GLU A 20 -4.07 -3.63 -6.23
CA GLU A 20 -3.70 -3.91 -7.62
C GLU A 20 -3.54 -2.62 -8.44
N PHE A 21 -4.52 -1.72 -8.37
CA PHE A 21 -4.44 -0.45 -9.08
C PHE A 21 -3.28 0.42 -8.62
N LYS A 22 -3.05 0.49 -7.30
CA LYS A 22 -1.96 1.29 -6.73
C LYS A 22 -0.59 0.75 -7.18
N ASN A 23 -0.44 -0.57 -7.25
CA ASN A 23 0.78 -1.22 -7.75
C ASN A 23 1.01 -0.96 -9.25
N ILE A 24 -0.02 -1.17 -10.08
CA ILE A 24 0.04 -0.87 -11.53
C ILE A 24 0.37 0.60 -11.75
N PHE A 25 -0.29 1.49 -11.00
CA PHE A 25 -0.06 2.91 -11.10
C PHE A 25 1.39 3.26 -10.75
N LEU A 26 1.91 2.75 -9.64
CA LEU A 26 3.29 3.03 -9.23
C LEU A 26 4.29 2.56 -10.30
N SER A 27 4.14 1.31 -10.76
CA SER A 27 5.05 0.72 -11.74
C SER A 27 5.10 1.53 -13.04
N ARG A 28 3.95 1.95 -13.57
CA ARG A 28 3.88 2.78 -14.79
C ARG A 28 4.34 4.21 -14.55
N TYR A 29 4.05 4.78 -13.38
CA TYR A 29 4.49 6.11 -13.03
C TYR A 29 6.02 6.19 -12.91
N GLU A 30 6.67 5.13 -12.41
CA GLU A 30 8.14 5.00 -12.39
C GLU A 30 8.73 4.82 -13.80
N GLN A 31 7.97 4.26 -14.75
CA GLN A 31 8.36 4.14 -16.16
C GLN A 31 8.23 5.47 -16.94
N GLY A 32 7.59 6.49 -16.35
CA GLY A 32 7.44 7.82 -16.94
C GLY A 32 6.06 8.11 -17.53
N ASP A 33 5.09 7.19 -17.42
CA ASP A 33 3.72 7.41 -17.88
C ASP A 33 3.05 8.52 -17.06
N THR A 34 2.23 9.35 -17.73
CA THR A 34 1.49 10.39 -17.00
C THR A 34 0.34 9.80 -16.21
N SER A 35 0.02 10.43 -15.08
CA SER A 35 -1.10 9.98 -14.23
C SER A 35 -2.43 9.92 -14.98
N VAL A 36 -2.62 10.73 -16.03
CA VAL A 36 -3.85 10.71 -16.84
C VAL A 36 -3.90 9.45 -17.70
N GLU A 37 -2.82 9.15 -18.43
CA GLU A 37 -2.72 7.95 -19.29
C GLU A 37 -2.89 6.65 -18.52
N ILE A 38 -2.33 6.57 -17.31
CA ILE A 38 -2.48 5.40 -16.45
C ILE A 38 -3.94 5.19 -16.06
N PHE A 39 -4.65 6.26 -15.68
CA PHE A 39 -6.07 6.18 -15.33
C PHE A 39 -6.93 5.79 -16.53
N GLU A 40 -6.67 6.34 -17.72
CA GLU A 40 -7.37 5.97 -18.97
C GLU A 40 -7.12 4.51 -19.34
N SER A 41 -5.87 4.06 -19.27
CA SER A 41 -5.51 2.66 -19.54
C SER A 41 -6.14 1.68 -18.55
N CYS A 42 -6.42 2.13 -17.33
CA CYS A 42 -7.15 1.36 -16.32
C CYS A 42 -8.67 1.48 -16.46
N GLY A 43 -9.20 2.14 -17.50
CA GLY A 43 -10.63 2.25 -17.77
C GLY A 43 -11.35 3.30 -16.93
N TYR A 44 -10.64 4.29 -16.40
CA TYR A 44 -11.24 5.47 -15.78
C TYR A 44 -11.43 6.58 -16.80
N ASP A 45 -12.60 7.21 -16.75
CA ASP A 45 -12.88 8.44 -17.49
C ASP A 45 -12.24 9.62 -16.75
N THR A 46 -11.20 10.21 -17.35
CA THR A 46 -10.41 11.29 -16.77
C THR A 46 -11.13 12.63 -16.79
N GLU A 47 -12.10 12.82 -17.69
CA GLU A 47 -12.96 14.00 -17.73
C GLU A 47 -13.97 13.98 -16.59
N ILE A 48 -14.59 12.82 -16.34
CA ILE A 48 -15.53 12.62 -15.21
C ILE A 48 -14.80 12.66 -13.87
N LEU A 49 -13.62 12.02 -13.79
CA LEU A 49 -12.86 11.96 -12.54
C LEU A 49 -12.22 13.30 -12.19
N GLY A 50 -11.79 14.05 -13.20
CA GLY A 50 -11.18 15.37 -13.07
C GLY A 50 -9.69 15.30 -12.70
N ARG A 51 -8.90 16.15 -13.38
CA ARG A 51 -7.44 16.24 -13.24
C ARG A 51 -6.97 16.45 -11.80
N THR A 52 -7.65 17.29 -11.03
CA THR A 52 -7.29 17.59 -9.63
C THR A 52 -7.28 16.34 -8.75
N ARG A 53 -8.23 15.42 -8.97
CA ARG A 53 -8.30 14.15 -8.20
C ARG A 53 -7.20 13.19 -8.61
N ILE A 54 -6.91 13.10 -9.91
CA ILE A 54 -5.86 12.27 -10.48
C ILE A 54 -4.48 12.70 -9.93
N TYR A 55 -4.12 13.97 -10.07
CA TYR A 55 -2.83 14.47 -9.57
C TYR A 55 -2.75 14.42 -8.04
N GLY A 56 -3.86 14.69 -7.34
CA GLY A 56 -3.91 14.56 -5.88
C GLY A 56 -3.70 13.12 -5.41
N PHE A 57 -4.17 12.12 -6.17
CA PHE A 57 -3.89 10.71 -5.91
C PHE A 57 -2.41 10.39 -6.12
N ALA A 58 -1.84 10.79 -7.27
CA ALA A 58 -0.44 10.55 -7.61
C ALA A 58 0.51 11.12 -6.53
N ARG A 59 0.26 12.36 -6.08
CA ARG A 59 1.03 13.02 -5.02
C ARG A 59 1.00 12.23 -3.71
N ARG A 60 -0.20 11.85 -3.23
CA ARG A 60 -0.35 11.09 -1.98
C ARG A 60 0.28 9.70 -2.06
N LEU A 61 0.18 9.05 -3.23
CA LEU A 61 0.79 7.75 -3.44
C LEU A 61 2.31 7.83 -3.38
N ARG A 62 2.89 8.86 -4.01
CA ARG A 62 4.32 9.14 -3.92
C ARG A 62 4.77 9.42 -2.50
N GLU A 63 4.07 10.31 -1.77
CA GLU A 63 4.35 10.59 -0.35
C GLU A 63 4.31 9.32 0.51
N LEU A 64 3.37 8.40 0.21
CA LEU A 64 3.27 7.11 0.91
C LEU A 64 4.50 6.23 0.67
N VAL A 65 4.95 6.13 -0.59
CA VAL A 65 6.13 5.34 -0.95
C VAL A 65 7.42 5.96 -0.41
N GLU A 66 7.57 7.28 -0.50
CA GLU A 66 8.70 8.02 0.09
C GLU A 66 8.75 7.86 1.61
N SER A 67 7.59 7.70 2.27
CA SER A 67 7.52 7.43 3.71
C SER A 67 7.81 5.98 4.11
N GLY A 68 8.06 5.07 3.16
CA GLY A 68 8.33 3.66 3.40
C GLY A 68 7.13 2.88 3.97
N ARG A 69 5.91 3.42 3.85
CA ARG A 69 4.70 2.76 4.36
C ARG A 69 4.19 1.71 3.36
N PRO A 70 3.69 0.56 3.84
CA PRO A 70 3.13 -0.45 2.95
C PRO A 70 1.87 0.05 2.26
N LEU A 71 1.74 -0.26 0.97
CA LEU A 71 0.51 -0.05 0.20
C LEU A 71 -0.58 -0.97 0.78
N THR A 72 -1.70 -0.40 1.19
CA THR A 72 -2.86 -1.13 1.74
C THR A 72 -4.09 -0.80 0.92
N GLU A 73 -5.04 -1.73 0.78
CA GLU A 73 -6.33 -1.50 0.10
C GLU A 73 -7.18 -0.45 0.85
N ASP A 74 -7.19 -0.58 2.17
CA ASP A 74 -7.74 0.42 3.08
C ASP A 74 -6.91 1.72 3.04
N TYR A 75 -7.54 2.83 3.44
CA TYR A 75 -6.79 4.08 3.55
C TYR A 75 -5.69 3.85 4.60
N PRO A 76 -4.45 4.33 4.39
CA PRO A 76 -3.52 4.43 5.50
C PRO A 76 -4.22 5.37 6.48
N ASN A 77 -4.78 4.79 7.54
CA ASN A 77 -5.26 5.57 8.66
C ASN A 77 -4.08 6.52 8.94
N ALA A 78 -4.29 7.84 8.95
CA ALA A 78 -3.19 8.80 9.05
C ALA A 78 -2.32 8.56 10.31
N LYS A 79 -2.82 7.69 11.20
CA LYS A 79 -2.22 7.15 12.42
C LYS A 79 -1.81 5.68 12.35
N ALA A 80 -1.52 5.10 11.18
CA ALA A 80 -0.67 3.93 11.13
C ALA A 80 0.66 4.39 11.72
N LYS A 81 0.81 4.16 13.02
CA LYS A 81 1.99 4.55 13.79
C LYS A 81 3.14 3.95 13.01
N VAL A 82 3.97 4.81 12.42
CA VAL A 82 5.36 4.46 12.17
C VAL A 82 5.80 3.81 13.48
N PRO A 83 6.35 2.58 13.49
CA PRO A 83 6.87 2.01 14.72
C PRO A 83 7.79 3.08 15.30
N GLU A 84 7.33 3.66 16.42
CA GLU A 84 8.07 4.70 17.11
C GLU A 84 9.44 4.09 17.40
N ASN A 85 10.53 4.83 17.21
CA ASN A 85 11.83 4.35 17.62
C ASN A 85 11.81 4.31 19.15
N ILE A 86 11.28 3.23 19.73
CA ILE A 86 11.11 3.09 21.16
C ILE A 86 12.51 2.91 21.73
N ASP A 87 13.02 3.93 22.42
CA ASP A 87 14.25 3.79 23.19
C ASP A 87 13.97 2.94 24.44
N TYR A 88 14.14 1.63 24.27
CA TYR A 88 13.91 0.62 25.29
C TYR A 88 14.75 0.82 26.57
N ASN A 89 15.81 1.64 26.52
CA ASN A 89 16.65 1.96 27.68
C ASN A 89 15.96 2.94 28.65
N THR A 90 14.94 3.68 28.20
CA THR A 90 14.19 4.63 29.03
C THR A 90 13.03 3.98 29.79
N MET A 91 12.71 2.71 29.49
CA MET A 91 11.63 1.97 30.13
C MET A 91 12.11 1.13 31.32
N PRO A 92 11.25 0.88 32.33
CA PRO A 92 11.53 -0.09 33.38
C PRO A 92 11.85 -1.47 32.78
N SER A 93 12.85 -2.15 33.35
CA SER A 93 13.46 -3.37 32.78
C SER A 93 12.47 -4.49 32.43
N GLN A 94 11.39 -4.68 33.20
CA GLN A 94 10.38 -5.69 32.87
C GLN A 94 9.47 -5.29 31.69
N LEU A 95 9.18 -3.99 31.54
CA LEU A 95 8.34 -3.49 30.46
C LEU A 95 9.11 -3.53 29.14
N SER A 96 10.39 -3.16 29.13
CA SER A 96 11.24 -3.21 27.92
C SER A 96 11.40 -4.62 27.39
N VAL A 97 11.65 -5.62 28.26
CA VAL A 97 11.73 -7.03 27.85
C VAL A 97 10.40 -7.51 27.24
N SER A 98 9.27 -7.17 27.87
CA SER A 98 7.96 -7.58 27.36
C SER A 98 7.62 -6.93 26.00
N ALA A 99 8.03 -5.67 25.80
CA ALA A 99 7.84 -4.95 24.55
C ALA A 99 8.72 -5.54 23.43
N MET A 100 10.00 -5.80 23.72
CA MET A 100 10.92 -6.47 22.79
C MET A 100 10.44 -7.87 22.40
N GLN A 101 9.90 -8.67 23.34
CA GLN A 101 9.36 -9.99 23.03
C GLN A 101 8.16 -9.93 22.09
N ARG A 102 7.27 -8.96 22.28
CA ARG A 102 6.12 -8.74 21.39
C ARG A 102 6.58 -8.34 19.99
N GLU A 103 7.54 -7.44 19.90
CA GLU A 103 8.12 -7.01 18.61
C GLU A 103 8.80 -8.19 17.89
N LEU A 104 9.62 -8.99 18.58
CA LEU A 104 10.25 -10.19 18.02
C LEU A 104 9.21 -11.20 17.51
N THR A 105 8.13 -11.41 18.27
CA THR A 105 7.05 -12.31 17.85
C THR A 105 6.37 -11.80 16.59
N TYR A 106 6.06 -10.51 16.54
CA TYR A 106 5.41 -9.88 15.40
C TYR A 106 6.30 -9.92 14.14
N LEU A 107 7.59 -9.64 14.27
CA LEU A 107 8.54 -9.73 13.16
C LEU A 107 8.66 -11.16 12.63
N ARG A 108 8.71 -12.17 13.53
CA ARG A 108 8.73 -13.58 13.11
C ARG A 108 7.49 -13.96 12.30
N GLN A 109 6.31 -13.54 12.76
CA GLN A 109 5.06 -13.78 12.04
C GLN A 109 5.06 -13.13 10.66
N GLN A 110 5.55 -11.89 10.54
CA GLN A 110 5.68 -11.23 9.24
C GLN A 110 6.63 -11.96 8.30
N VAL A 111 7.78 -12.42 8.81
CA VAL A 111 8.74 -13.20 8.00
C VAL A 111 8.13 -14.52 7.54
N GLU A 112 7.40 -15.23 8.40
CA GLU A 112 6.70 -16.47 8.01
C GLU A 112 5.63 -16.20 6.94
N PHE A 113 4.87 -15.12 7.10
CA PHE A 113 3.88 -14.71 6.12
C PHE A 113 4.52 -14.39 4.76
N LEU A 114 5.60 -13.62 4.73
CA LEU A 114 6.34 -13.29 3.51
C LEU A 114 6.92 -14.55 2.85
N LYS A 115 7.53 -15.46 3.63
CA LYS A 115 8.01 -16.74 3.13
C LYS A 115 6.89 -17.53 2.45
N LYS A 116 5.73 -17.63 3.11
CA LYS A 116 4.57 -18.33 2.56
C LYS A 116 4.07 -17.73 1.25
N LEU A 117 4.07 -16.39 1.12
CA LEU A 117 3.74 -15.73 -0.14
C LEU A 117 4.77 -16.05 -1.25
N THR A 118 6.06 -16.03 -0.94
CA THR A 118 7.12 -16.37 -1.92
C THR A 118 7.12 -17.84 -2.32
N GLU A 119 6.72 -18.75 -1.44
CA GLU A 119 6.56 -20.17 -1.75
C GLU A 119 5.39 -20.38 -2.72
N LEU A 120 4.25 -19.70 -2.48
CA LEU A 120 3.09 -19.76 -3.36
C LEU A 120 3.34 -19.18 -4.76
N ASP A 121 4.20 -18.17 -4.88
CA ASP A 121 4.60 -17.60 -6.17
C ASP A 121 5.52 -18.55 -6.98
N ASN A 122 6.37 -19.32 -6.29
CA ASN A 122 7.30 -20.26 -6.93
C ASN A 122 6.64 -21.55 -7.48
N ASP A 123 5.45 -21.93 -6.98
CA ASP A 123 4.67 -23.06 -7.50
C ASP A 123 3.92 -22.74 -8.82
N GLY A 124 3.94 -21.48 -9.27
CA GLY A 124 3.24 -21.01 -10.47
C GLY A 124 4.00 -21.11 -11.80
N LYS A 125 5.23 -21.64 -11.84
CA LYS A 125 6.03 -21.73 -13.07
C LYS A 125 5.86 -23.09 -13.76
N PRO A 126 5.13 -23.21 -14.89
CA PRO A 126 5.24 -24.41 -15.71
C PRO A 126 6.68 -24.45 -16.25
N ARG A 127 7.43 -25.48 -15.82
CA ARG A 127 8.69 -25.86 -16.45
C ARG A 127 8.37 -26.21 -17.90
N ARG A 128 8.72 -25.32 -18.82
CA ARG A 128 8.93 -25.64 -20.24
C ARG A 128 10.37 -26.07 -20.43
#